data_AF-A0A086WED3-F1
#
_entry.id   AF-A0A086WED3-F1
#
_cell.length_a   1.000
_cell.length_b   1.000
_cell.length_c   1.000
_cell.angle_alpha   90.00
_cell.angle_beta   90.00
_cell.angle_gamma   90.00
#
_symmetry.space_group_name_H-M   'P 1'
#
loop_
_entity.id
_entity.type
_entity.pdbx_description
1 polymer ?
#
loop_
_entity_poly.entity_id
_entity_poly.type
_entity_poly.pdbx_seq_one_letter_code
_entity_poly.pdbx_strand_id
1 'polypeptide(L)'
;MKFVAQAMFGLSLVAVNPAFAATAAPPAQVAAQSPAHVKAVQDLLAAMQAEKALRGVAARSRYPSEAQRKDVFAKLDRTPPAEVHRRLAVPMAKVISADTATEMTRFYNTPYGKQVIQNRYNSGPQIVMPGMKPVVPPEEKKERKRAAYVKASKELADAQPVLESEAFKLLQQINKGQR
;
A
#
# COMPACT_ATOMS: atom_id res chain seq x y z
N MET A 1 -51.82 -65.10 -3.36
CA MET A 1 -51.27 -64.92 -4.72
C MET A 1 -50.97 -63.43 -4.88
N LYS A 2 -49.79 -62.92 -4.48
CA LYS A 2 -48.56 -62.71 -5.28
C LYS A 2 -48.71 -61.72 -6.47
N PHE A 3 -48.09 -60.53 -6.27
CA PHE A 3 -47.57 -59.53 -7.24
C PHE A 3 -48.61 -58.82 -8.14
N VAL A 4 -48.49 -57.54 -8.54
CA VAL A 4 -47.37 -56.88 -9.25
C VAL A 4 -47.51 -55.35 -9.10
N ALA A 5 -46.36 -54.66 -9.06
CA ALA A 5 -46.17 -53.21 -9.03
C ALA A 5 -46.29 -52.54 -10.42
N GLN A 6 -46.45 -51.21 -10.43
CA GLN A 6 -46.02 -50.18 -11.42
C GLN A 6 -47.11 -49.09 -11.51
N ALA A 7 -46.94 -47.90 -10.93
CA ALA A 7 -46.08 -46.80 -11.37
C ALA A 7 -46.45 -46.29 -12.78
N MET A 8 -47.31 -45.27 -12.83
CA MET A 8 -47.51 -44.43 -14.00
C MET A 8 -47.30 -42.96 -13.64
N PHE A 9 -46.38 -42.38 -14.39
CA PHE A 9 -45.91 -41.01 -14.44
C PHE A 9 -47.03 -39.97 -14.46
N GLY A 10 -46.98 -39.02 -13.53
CA GLY A 10 -47.66 -37.74 -13.62
C GLY A 10 -46.63 -36.62 -13.79
N LEU A 11 -46.37 -36.24 -15.03
CA LEU A 11 -45.53 -35.10 -15.41
C LEU A 11 -46.29 -33.81 -15.07
N SER A 12 -45.72 -32.93 -14.25
CA SER A 12 -46.20 -31.55 -14.12
C SER A 12 -45.02 -30.60 -13.92
N LEU A 13 -44.72 -29.89 -15.01
CA LEU A 13 -43.84 -28.73 -15.12
C LEU A 13 -44.51 -27.51 -14.48
N VAL A 14 -43.93 -26.91 -13.43
CA VAL A 14 -44.14 -25.47 -13.16
C VAL A 14 -42.91 -24.83 -12.49
N ALA A 15 -42.39 -23.81 -13.19
CA ALA A 15 -41.66 -22.63 -12.75
C ALA A 15 -40.35 -22.75 -11.95
N VAL A 16 -39.29 -22.51 -12.73
CA VAL A 16 -37.97 -21.99 -12.38
C VAL A 16 -38.06 -20.72 -11.52
N ASN A 17 -37.38 -20.72 -10.37
CA ASN A 17 -36.90 -19.52 -9.70
C ASN A 17 -35.52 -19.85 -9.10
N PRO A 18 -34.38 -19.46 -9.69
CA PRO A 18 -33.14 -19.42 -8.95
C PRO A 18 -33.23 -18.15 -8.10
N ALA A 19 -33.63 -18.32 -6.84
CA ALA A 19 -33.27 -17.35 -5.84
C ALA A 19 -31.74 -17.31 -5.80
N PHE A 20 -31.15 -16.33 -6.47
CA PHE A 20 -29.77 -15.94 -6.24
C PHE A 20 -29.70 -15.47 -4.79
N ALA A 21 -29.43 -16.41 -3.89
CA ALA A 21 -28.81 -16.10 -2.62
C ALA A 21 -27.48 -15.44 -2.96
N ALA A 22 -27.49 -14.10 -3.00
CA ALA A 22 -26.27 -13.32 -2.95
C ALA A 22 -25.59 -13.71 -1.65
N THR A 23 -24.61 -14.62 -1.74
CA THR A 23 -23.69 -14.91 -0.66
C THR A 23 -23.10 -13.57 -0.28
N ALA A 24 -23.52 -13.04 0.88
CA ALA A 24 -22.91 -11.85 1.44
C ALA A 24 -21.41 -12.13 1.47
N ALA A 25 -20.65 -11.33 0.72
CA ALA A 25 -19.21 -11.40 0.74
C ALA A 25 -18.79 -11.36 2.22
N PRO A 26 -17.97 -12.32 2.69
CA PRO A 26 -17.56 -12.32 4.08
C PRO A 26 -16.99 -10.93 4.39
N PRO A 27 -17.35 -10.33 5.54
CA PRO A 27 -16.74 -9.09 5.96
C PRO A 27 -15.24 -9.31 5.88
N ALA A 28 -14.52 -8.38 5.24
CA ALA A 28 -13.07 -8.45 5.11
C ALA A 28 -12.49 -8.60 6.51
N GLN A 29 -12.26 -9.84 6.92
CA GLN A 29 -11.55 -10.15 8.14
C GLN A 29 -10.20 -9.50 7.92
N VAL A 30 -9.81 -8.62 8.84
CA VAL A 30 -8.41 -8.25 9.01
C VAL A 30 -7.72 -9.57 9.38
N ALA A 31 -7.40 -10.35 8.35
CA ALA A 31 -6.73 -11.62 8.48
C ALA A 31 -5.50 -11.34 9.32
N ALA A 32 -5.23 -12.18 10.31
CA ALA A 32 -3.95 -12.15 11.01
C ALA A 32 -2.86 -11.98 9.95
N GLN A 33 -2.06 -10.92 10.10
CA GLN A 33 -1.16 -10.46 9.03
C GLN A 33 -0.27 -11.62 8.59
N SER A 34 -0.58 -12.17 7.42
CA SER A 34 0.19 -13.30 6.92
C SER A 34 1.60 -12.79 6.55
N PRO A 35 2.62 -13.66 6.58
CA PRO A 35 3.95 -13.30 6.09
C PRO A 35 3.90 -12.74 4.65
N ALA A 36 2.96 -13.21 3.83
CA ALA A 36 2.72 -12.70 2.48
C ALA A 36 2.17 -11.26 2.47
N HIS A 37 1.28 -10.91 3.40
CA HIS A 37 0.77 -9.53 3.54
C HIS A 37 1.88 -8.56 3.96
N VAL A 38 2.67 -8.92 4.98
CA VAL A 38 3.81 -8.09 5.41
C VAL A 38 4.81 -7.92 4.26
N LYS A 39 5.07 -8.98 3.48
CA LYS A 39 5.94 -8.91 2.31
C LYS A 39 5.38 -7.99 1.22
N ALA A 40 4.08 -8.03 0.93
CA ALA A 40 3.46 -7.13 -0.03
C ALA A 40 3.61 -5.65 0.39
N VAL A 41 3.43 -5.36 1.69
CA VAL A 41 3.64 -4.01 2.22
C VAL A 41 5.11 -3.61 2.18
N GLN A 42 6.03 -4.53 2.45
CA GLN A 42 7.46 -4.28 2.30
C GLN A 42 7.82 -3.92 0.85
N ASP A 43 7.26 -4.63 -0.13
CA ASP A 43 7.48 -4.35 -1.56
C ASP A 43 6.91 -2.99 -1.97
N LEU A 44 5.74 -2.62 -1.43
CA LEU A 44 5.18 -1.28 -1.60
C LEU A 44 6.13 -0.22 -1.04
N LEU A 45 6.62 -0.39 0.19
CA LEU A 45 7.53 0.56 0.84
C LEU A 45 8.85 0.70 0.06
N ALA A 46 9.33 -0.39 -0.55
CA ALA A 46 10.48 -0.36 -1.44
C ALA A 46 10.18 0.42 -2.73
N ALA A 47 9.05 0.17 -3.38
CA ALA A 47 8.63 0.90 -4.58
C ALA A 47 8.42 2.40 -4.30
N MET A 48 7.97 2.75 -3.09
CA MET A 48 7.80 4.13 -2.62
C MET A 48 9.11 4.79 -2.16
N GLN A 49 10.22 4.06 -2.04
CA GLN A 49 11.47 4.56 -1.47
C GLN A 49 11.27 5.12 -0.06
N ALA A 50 10.62 4.36 0.82
CA ALA A 50 10.28 4.79 2.18
C ALA A 50 11.50 5.20 3.04
N GLU A 51 12.71 4.76 2.71
CA GLU A 51 13.96 5.24 3.29
C GLU A 51 14.17 6.75 3.09
N LYS A 52 13.68 7.31 1.98
CA LYS A 52 13.71 8.75 1.73
C LYS A 52 12.68 9.49 2.56
N ALA A 53 11.54 8.87 2.85
CA ALA A 53 10.58 9.42 3.82
C ALA A 53 11.21 9.50 5.22
N LEU A 54 11.89 8.44 5.66
CA LEU A 54 12.65 8.42 6.91
C LEU A 54 13.72 9.52 6.94
N ARG A 55 14.50 9.69 5.85
CA ARG A 55 15.49 10.77 5.74
C ARG A 55 14.83 12.16 5.77
N GLY A 56 13.66 12.33 5.15
CA GLY A 56 12.88 13.56 5.20
C GLY A 56 12.37 13.88 6.61
N VAL A 57 11.90 12.88 7.35
CA VAL A 57 11.53 13.03 8.77
C VAL A 57 12.75 13.42 9.60
N ALA A 58 13.91 12.79 9.36
CA ALA A 58 15.15 13.15 10.03
C ALA A 58 15.58 14.59 9.72
N ALA A 59 15.42 15.06 8.48
CA ALA A 59 15.75 16.42 8.09
C ALA A 59 14.87 17.48 8.76
N ARG A 60 13.58 17.17 9.00
CA ARG A 60 12.61 18.06 9.67
C ARG A 60 12.62 17.96 11.19
N SER A 61 13.29 16.94 11.74
CA SER A 61 13.38 16.73 13.19
C SER A 61 14.27 17.78 13.85
N ARG A 62 13.93 18.14 15.10
CA ARG A 62 14.76 19.03 15.90
C ARG A 62 15.84 18.23 16.63
N TYR A 63 17.09 18.68 16.54
CA TYR A 63 18.22 18.10 17.25
C TYR A 63 18.77 19.09 18.27
N PRO A 64 19.15 18.63 19.47
CA PRO A 64 19.87 19.43 20.46
C PRO A 64 21.17 20.09 19.95
N SER A 65 21.85 19.47 18.97
CA SER A 65 23.06 20.02 18.36
C SER A 65 23.26 19.54 16.93
N GLU A 66 24.04 20.28 16.15
CA GLU A 66 24.48 19.86 14.81
C GLU A 66 25.34 18.59 14.83
N ALA A 67 26.12 18.38 15.90
CA ALA A 67 26.90 17.15 16.07
C ALA A 67 25.98 15.92 16.17
N GLN A 68 24.90 16.03 16.95
CA GLN A 68 23.91 14.96 17.07
C GLN A 68 23.16 14.73 15.75
N ARG A 69 22.80 15.81 15.05
CA ARG A 69 22.20 15.71 13.72
C ARG A 69 23.11 14.92 12.77
N LYS A 70 24.39 15.27 12.69
CA LYS A 70 25.37 14.56 11.85
C LYS A 70 25.52 13.09 12.21
N ASP A 71 25.57 12.76 13.51
CA ASP A 71 25.63 11.37 13.96
C ASP A 71 24.39 10.56 13.53
N VAL A 72 23.19 11.13 13.68
CA VAL A 72 21.95 10.48 13.23
C VAL A 72 21.96 10.25 11.73
N PHE A 73 22.35 11.23 10.93
CA PHE A 73 22.47 11.06 9.48
C PHE A 73 23.51 10.02 9.09
N ALA A 74 24.65 9.96 9.78
CA ALA A 74 25.66 8.91 9.56
C ALA A 74 25.14 7.50 9.91
N LYS A 75 24.31 7.38 10.96
CA LYS A 75 23.63 6.11 11.29
C LYS A 75 22.60 5.72 10.23
N LEU A 76 21.84 6.69 9.70
CA LEU A 76 20.91 6.47 8.60
C LEU A 76 21.63 6.02 7.32
N ASP A 77 22.76 6.65 6.97
CA ASP A 77 23.57 6.27 5.80
C ASP A 77 24.13 4.84 5.91
N ARG A 78 24.37 4.35 7.13
CA ARG A 78 24.78 2.97 7.40
C ARG A 78 23.62 1.98 7.47
N THR A 79 22.37 2.45 7.51
CA THR A 79 21.19 1.59 7.60
C THR A 79 20.74 1.19 6.19
N PRO A 80 20.76 -0.10 5.82
CA PRO A 80 20.34 -0.52 4.49
C PRO A 80 18.87 -0.17 4.21
N PRO A 81 18.49 0.29 3.00
CA PRO A 81 17.09 0.60 2.68
C PRO A 81 16.14 -0.58 2.92
N ALA A 82 16.57 -1.80 2.57
CA ALA A 82 15.80 -3.01 2.79
C ALA A 82 15.46 -3.25 4.28
N GLU A 83 16.35 -2.84 5.20
CA GLU A 83 16.10 -2.93 6.63
C GLU A 83 15.02 -1.95 7.07
N VAL A 84 15.06 -0.72 6.54
CA VAL A 84 14.02 0.29 6.77
C VAL A 84 12.66 -0.22 6.28
N HIS A 85 12.60 -0.78 5.07
CA HIS A 85 11.35 -1.33 4.51
C HIS A 85 10.82 -2.46 5.38
N ARG A 86 11.67 -3.38 5.82
CA ARG A 86 11.29 -4.50 6.68
C ARG A 86 10.73 -4.03 8.03
N ARG A 87 11.40 -3.08 8.69
CA ARG A 87 11.00 -2.57 10.01
C ARG A 87 9.71 -1.75 9.94
N LEU A 88 9.47 -1.03 8.84
CA LEU A 88 8.23 -0.29 8.62
C LEU A 88 7.09 -1.18 8.13
N ALA A 89 7.36 -2.30 7.45
CA ALA A 89 6.32 -3.16 6.89
C ALA A 89 5.38 -3.73 7.95
N VAL A 90 5.91 -4.14 9.11
CA VAL A 90 5.12 -4.73 10.20
C VAL A 90 4.06 -3.77 10.77
N PRO A 91 4.40 -2.54 11.22
CA PRO A 91 3.38 -1.60 11.67
C PRO A 91 2.49 -1.14 10.51
N MET A 92 3.01 -1.06 9.28
CA MET A 92 2.24 -0.58 8.13
C MET A 92 1.22 -1.58 7.61
N ALA A 93 1.47 -2.88 7.75
CA ALA A 93 0.49 -3.92 7.45
C ALA A 93 -0.78 -3.83 8.32
N LYS A 94 -0.77 -3.03 9.41
CA LYS A 94 -1.97 -2.83 10.25
C LYS A 94 -2.96 -1.86 9.63
N VAL A 95 -2.49 -1.00 8.73
CA VAL A 95 -3.28 0.10 8.15
C VAL A 95 -3.29 0.09 6.62
N ILE A 96 -2.49 -0.77 5.98
CA ILE A 96 -2.48 -1.00 4.54
C ILE A 96 -2.86 -2.46 4.29
N SER A 97 -3.92 -2.68 3.53
CA SER A 97 -4.35 -4.01 3.08
C SER A 97 -3.38 -4.61 2.04
N ALA A 98 -3.37 -5.94 1.95
CA ALA A 98 -2.52 -6.64 0.98
C ALA A 98 -2.85 -6.24 -0.47
N ASP A 99 -4.14 -6.11 -0.80
CA ASP A 99 -4.59 -5.71 -2.14
C ASP A 99 -4.11 -4.29 -2.49
N THR A 100 -4.21 -3.35 -1.55
CA THR A 100 -3.70 -1.99 -1.73
C THR A 100 -2.19 -1.99 -1.90
N ALA A 101 -1.47 -2.79 -1.11
CA ALA A 101 -0.03 -2.91 -1.25
C ALA A 101 0.37 -3.43 -2.64
N THR A 102 -0.30 -4.47 -3.14
CA THR A 102 -0.04 -5.04 -4.48
C THR A 102 -0.38 -4.06 -5.60
N GLU A 103 -1.54 -3.42 -5.57
CA GLU A 103 -1.97 -2.50 -6.62
C GLU A 103 -1.10 -1.24 -6.66
N MET A 104 -0.76 -0.66 -5.49
CA MET A 104 0.13 0.50 -5.45
C MET A 104 1.57 0.15 -5.80
N THR A 105 2.06 -1.05 -5.46
CA THR A 105 3.37 -1.53 -5.91
C THR A 105 3.41 -1.63 -7.43
N ARG A 106 2.36 -2.17 -8.06
CA ARG A 106 2.23 -2.20 -9.52
C ARG A 106 2.28 -0.79 -10.10
N PHE A 107 1.51 0.14 -9.54
CA PHE A 107 1.48 1.53 -9.99
C PHE A 107 2.86 2.20 -9.90
N TYR A 108 3.54 2.12 -8.75
CA TYR A 108 4.84 2.77 -8.55
C TYR A 108 5.96 2.17 -9.41
N ASN A 109 5.79 0.93 -9.89
CA ASN A 109 6.70 0.31 -10.84
C ASN A 109 6.49 0.74 -12.30
N THR A 110 5.37 1.38 -12.64
CA THR A 110 5.19 1.98 -13.97
C THR A 110 6.18 3.14 -14.21
N PRO A 111 6.52 3.47 -15.47
CA PRO A 111 7.37 4.63 -15.76
C PRO A 111 6.89 5.92 -15.10
N TYR A 112 5.57 6.15 -15.09
CA TYR A 112 4.98 7.29 -14.42
C TYR A 112 5.08 7.20 -12.89
N GLY A 113 4.77 6.05 -12.29
CA GLY A 113 4.88 5.86 -10.85
C GLY A 113 6.29 6.16 -10.33
N LYS A 114 7.32 5.75 -11.09
CA LYS A 114 8.72 6.11 -10.83
C LYS A 114 8.95 7.62 -10.94
N GLN A 115 8.36 8.30 -11.92
CA GLN A 115 8.42 9.76 -12.04
C GLN A 115 7.73 10.46 -10.86
N VAL A 116 6.61 9.94 -10.36
CA VAL A 116 5.93 10.48 -9.16
C VAL A 116 6.84 10.39 -7.94
N ILE A 117 7.49 9.25 -7.70
CA ILE A 117 8.44 9.07 -6.59
C ILE A 117 9.68 9.95 -6.78
N GLN A 118 10.19 10.05 -8.01
CA GLN A 118 11.30 10.96 -8.33
C GLN A 118 10.92 12.41 -8.02
N ASN A 119 9.75 12.88 -8.44
CA ASN A 119 9.29 14.23 -8.13
C ASN A 119 9.09 14.42 -6.62
N ARG A 120 8.55 13.42 -5.91
CA ARG A 120 8.34 13.51 -4.46
C ARG A 120 9.63 13.78 -3.68
N TYR A 121 10.74 13.14 -4.04
CA TYR A 121 11.97 13.19 -3.23
C TYR A 121 13.14 13.94 -3.87
N ASN A 122 13.15 14.07 -5.20
CA ASN A 122 14.31 14.51 -5.96
C ASN A 122 13.99 15.69 -6.90
N SER A 123 12.75 16.19 -7.02
CA SER A 123 12.53 17.43 -7.76
C SER A 123 12.92 18.63 -6.92
N GLY A 124 13.83 19.46 -7.45
CA GLY A 124 14.08 20.80 -6.92
C GLY A 124 12.85 21.72 -7.09
N PRO A 125 12.97 23.01 -6.73
CA PRO A 125 11.90 23.99 -6.92
C PRO A 125 11.48 24.01 -8.39
N GLN A 126 10.30 23.49 -8.71
CA GLN A 126 9.73 23.60 -10.04
C GLN A 126 9.02 24.95 -10.14
N ILE A 127 9.48 25.82 -11.05
CA ILE A 127 8.76 27.03 -11.40
C ILE A 127 7.51 26.60 -12.18
N VAL A 128 6.40 26.39 -11.47
CA VAL A 128 5.10 26.17 -12.11
C VAL A 128 4.58 27.55 -12.52
N MET A 129 4.71 27.86 -13.82
CA MET A 129 4.13 29.08 -14.36
C MET A 129 2.59 29.02 -14.24
N PRO A 130 1.90 30.13 -13.89
CA PRO A 130 0.45 30.17 -13.87
C PRO A 130 -0.13 29.71 -15.22
N GLY A 131 -0.93 28.63 -15.21
CA GLY A 131 -1.53 28.04 -16.41
C GLY A 131 -0.85 26.76 -16.93
N MET A 132 0.33 26.40 -16.44
CA MET A 132 0.97 25.13 -16.79
C MET A 132 0.33 23.99 -15.98
N LYS A 133 -0.62 23.27 -16.58
CA LYS A 133 -1.12 22.02 -15.99
C LYS A 133 -0.07 20.93 -16.17
N PRO A 134 0.25 20.14 -15.13
CA PRO A 134 1.10 18.97 -15.30
C PRO A 134 0.56 18.14 -16.46
N VAL A 135 1.38 17.92 -17.49
CA VAL A 135 1.00 17.02 -18.59
C VAL A 135 0.92 15.64 -17.97
N VAL A 136 -0.32 15.17 -17.82
CA VAL A 136 -0.69 13.81 -17.40
C VAL A 136 -0.70 12.96 -18.67
N PRO A 137 0.35 12.17 -18.96
CA PRO A 137 0.39 11.22 -20.06
C PRO A 137 -0.92 10.43 -20.22
N PRO A 138 -1.32 10.08 -21.45
CA PRO A 138 -2.53 9.32 -21.71
C PRO A 138 -2.58 7.97 -20.97
N GLU A 139 -1.43 7.36 -20.70
CA GLU A 139 -1.30 6.15 -19.88
C GLU A 139 -1.72 6.39 -18.41
N GLU A 140 -1.46 7.57 -17.85
CA GLU A 140 -1.92 7.94 -16.49
C GLU A 140 -3.45 8.01 -16.39
N LYS A 141 -4.13 8.47 -17.46
CA LYS A 141 -5.59 8.58 -17.45
C LYS A 141 -6.25 7.22 -17.38
N LYS A 142 -5.62 6.16 -17.88
CA LYS A 142 -6.17 4.80 -17.86
C LYS A 142 -5.94 4.15 -16.50
N GLU A 143 -4.71 4.18 -15.99
CA GLU A 143 -4.39 3.60 -14.67
C GLU A 143 -5.13 4.32 -13.54
N ARG A 144 -5.22 5.66 -13.57
CA ARG A 144 -5.93 6.43 -12.54
C ARG A 144 -7.45 6.26 -12.53
N LYS A 145 -8.03 5.74 -13.62
CA LYS A 145 -9.47 5.44 -13.71
C LYS A 145 -9.82 4.05 -13.20
N ARG A 146 -8.84 3.18 -12.97
CA ARG A 146 -9.11 1.85 -12.41
C ARG A 146 -9.64 2.01 -10.99
N ALA A 147 -10.80 1.43 -10.72
CA ALA A 147 -11.43 1.52 -9.40
C ALA A 147 -10.52 0.98 -8.29
N ALA A 148 -9.77 -0.08 -8.58
CA ALA A 148 -8.76 -0.64 -7.69
C ALA A 148 -7.68 0.39 -7.32
N TYR A 149 -7.14 1.12 -8.30
CA TYR A 149 -6.16 2.18 -8.07
C TYR A 149 -6.76 3.32 -7.24
N VAL A 150 -7.96 3.80 -7.56
CA VAL A 150 -8.58 4.93 -6.83
C VAL A 150 -8.76 4.58 -5.35
N LYS A 151 -9.26 3.37 -5.07
CA LYS A 151 -9.41 2.86 -3.70
C LYS A 151 -8.05 2.75 -3.01
N ALA A 152 -7.10 2.06 -3.64
CA ALA A 152 -5.78 1.81 -3.08
C ALA A 152 -4.99 3.11 -2.84
N SER A 153 -5.11 4.08 -3.76
CA SER A 153 -4.48 5.40 -3.64
C SER A 153 -5.05 6.20 -2.47
N LYS A 154 -6.37 6.14 -2.25
CA LYS A 154 -7.00 6.78 -1.09
C LYS A 154 -6.56 6.13 0.22
N GLU A 155 -6.62 4.80 0.30
CA GLU A 155 -6.18 4.06 1.50
C GLU A 155 -4.71 4.34 1.83
N LEU A 156 -3.83 4.37 0.82
CA LEU A 156 -2.43 4.73 1.02
C LEU A 156 -2.26 6.19 1.47
N ALA A 157 -3.05 7.12 0.94
CA ALA A 157 -3.03 8.51 1.39
C ALA A 157 -3.47 8.65 2.85
N ASP A 158 -4.51 7.91 3.25
CA ASP A 158 -5.01 7.88 4.63
C ASP A 158 -3.98 7.23 5.59
N ALA A 159 -3.16 6.30 5.09
CA ALA A 159 -2.06 5.68 5.85
C ALA A 159 -0.78 6.54 5.95
N GLN A 160 -0.66 7.61 5.17
CA GLN A 160 0.56 8.45 5.11
C GLN A 160 0.95 9.06 6.48
N PRO A 161 0.04 9.58 7.32
CA PRO A 161 0.41 10.08 8.64
C PRO A 161 0.98 8.99 9.55
N VAL A 162 0.47 7.76 9.42
CA VAL A 162 0.98 6.60 10.17
C VAL A 162 2.41 6.29 9.71
N LEU A 163 2.66 6.26 8.40
CA LEU A 163 4.01 6.07 7.85
C LEU A 163 5.00 7.10 8.42
N GLU A 164 4.63 8.37 8.50
CA GLU A 164 5.50 9.41 9.05
C GLU A 164 5.74 9.23 10.55
N SER A 165 4.71 8.85 11.31
CA SER A 165 4.83 8.58 12.74
C SER A 165 5.71 7.36 13.04
N GLU A 166 5.58 6.29 12.26
CA GLU A 166 6.38 5.08 12.39
C GLU A 166 7.82 5.30 11.91
N ALA A 167 8.01 6.10 10.85
CA ALA A 167 9.34 6.54 10.44
C ALA A 167 10.03 7.37 11.54
N PHE A 168 9.30 8.25 12.24
CA PHE A 168 9.84 8.99 13.37
C PHE A 168 10.23 8.06 14.54
N LYS A 169 9.39 7.08 14.89
CA LYS A 169 9.74 6.07 15.91
C LYS A 169 10.96 5.26 15.50
N LEU A 170 11.04 4.84 14.24
CA LEU A 170 12.20 4.13 13.70
C LEU A 170 13.48 5.00 13.79
N LEU A 171 13.39 6.28 13.44
CA LEU A 171 14.50 7.23 13.60
C LEU A 171 15.00 7.30 15.04
N GLN A 172 14.09 7.34 16.02
CA GLN A 172 14.46 7.33 17.44
C GLN A 172 15.16 6.02 17.83
N GLN A 173 14.70 4.88 17.33
CA GLN A 173 15.33 3.58 17.57
C GLN A 173 16.75 3.54 16.98
N ILE A 174 16.93 4.02 15.73
CA ILE A 174 18.24 4.11 15.07
C ILE A 174 19.18 5.03 15.87
N ASN A 175 18.69 6.19 16.34
CA ASN A 175 19.48 7.11 17.15
C ASN A 175 19.98 6.44 18.45
N LYS A 176 19.12 5.66 19.11
CA LYS A 176 19.44 4.86 20.31
C LYS A 176 20.30 3.62 20.02
N GLY A 177 20.65 3.34 18.77
CA GLY A 177 21.42 2.16 18.37
C GLY A 177 20.63 0.84 18.38
N GLN A 178 19.30 0.91 18.45
CA GLN A 178 18.43 -0.26 18.46
C GLN A 178 18.25 -0.77 17.03
N ARG A 179 18.80 -1.96 16.78
CA ARG A 179 18.72 -2.68 15.50
C ARG A 179 17.41 -3.45 15.38
#